data_AF-A0A1Z8ZA04-F1
#
_entry.id   AF-A0A1Z8ZA04-F1
#
_cell.length_a   1.000
_cell.length_b   1.000
_cell.length_c   1.000
_cell.angle_alpha   90.00
_cell.angle_beta   90.00
_cell.angle_gamma   90.00
#
_symmetry.space_group_name_H-M   'P 1'
#
loop_
_entity.id
_entity.type
_entity.pdbx_description
1 polymer ?
#
loop_
_entity_poly.entity_id
_entity_poly.type
_entity_poly.pdbx_seq_one_letter_code
_entity_poly.pdbx_strand_id
1 'polypeptide(L)'
;MEKFGFIDLKTDSMDVPFYIDGIYIGKNPLPGPIPVLPGFHLVGYLPPELTKRYVEEDLSDAYKRVYVAPNDTLEVFLFYENYIKETKTLDAQFMVKKLTALSLVLMAVFLVFQIS
;
A
#
# COMPACT_ATOMS: atom_id res chain seq x y z
N MET A 1 10.46 -23.90 -21.81
CA MET A 1 10.84 -22.62 -21.18
C MET A 1 9.57 -21.83 -20.95
N GLU A 2 9.28 -21.46 -19.71
CA GLU A 2 8.27 -20.43 -19.45
C GLU A 2 8.76 -19.13 -20.10
N LYS A 3 7.90 -18.48 -20.87
CA LYS A 3 8.23 -17.23 -21.54
C LYS A 3 7.92 -16.09 -20.57
N PHE A 4 8.89 -15.22 -20.29
CA PHE A 4 8.70 -14.08 -19.39
C PHE A 4 7.67 -13.09 -19.94
N GLY A 5 7.02 -12.35 -19.04
CA GLY A 5 6.40 -11.07 -19.34
C GLY A 5 7.18 -9.92 -18.71
N PHE A 6 6.74 -8.69 -18.94
CA PHE A 6 7.40 -7.49 -18.44
C PHE A 6 6.37 -6.54 -17.81
N ILE A 7 6.79 -5.82 -16.77
CA ILE A 7 6.02 -4.75 -16.16
C ILE A 7 6.78 -3.44 -16.35
N ASP A 8 6.17 -2.46 -17.01
CA ASP A 8 6.67 -1.08 -17.05
C ASP A 8 5.97 -0.24 -15.97
N LEU A 9 6.64 -0.05 -14.83
CA LEU A 9 6.08 0.69 -13.69
C LEU A 9 6.32 2.19 -13.85
N LYS A 10 5.24 2.96 -13.72
CA LYS A 10 5.23 4.42 -13.75
C LYS A 10 4.49 4.99 -12.55
N THR A 11 4.79 6.23 -12.22
CA THR A 11 4.12 6.97 -11.14
C THR A 11 4.22 8.47 -11.36
N ASP A 12 3.35 9.21 -10.68
CA ASP A 12 3.31 10.67 -10.60
C ASP A 12 4.41 11.32 -9.73
N SER A 13 5.25 10.56 -9.03
CA SER A 13 6.21 11.08 -8.03
C SER A 13 7.66 10.60 -8.23
N MET A 14 8.64 11.44 -7.95
CA MET A 14 10.08 11.14 -8.14
C MET A 14 10.72 10.51 -6.90
N ASP A 15 11.75 9.68 -7.10
CA ASP A 15 12.55 9.04 -6.03
C ASP A 15 11.73 8.17 -5.05
N VAL A 16 10.57 7.67 -5.51
CA VAL A 16 9.70 6.77 -4.73
C VAL A 16 10.05 5.30 -5.00
N PRO A 17 10.04 4.43 -3.97
CA PRO A 17 10.40 3.03 -4.14
C PRO A 17 9.28 2.22 -4.77
N PHE A 18 9.65 1.24 -5.60
CA PHE A 18 8.75 0.25 -6.15
C PHE A 18 9.04 -1.14 -5.62
N TYR A 19 7.96 -1.90 -5.42
CA TYR A 19 7.99 -3.29 -5.02
C TYR A 19 7.14 -4.13 -5.97
N ILE A 20 7.61 -5.32 -6.31
CA ILE A 20 6.84 -6.36 -7.00
C ILE A 20 6.88 -7.60 -6.12
N ASP A 21 5.72 -8.11 -5.74
CA ASP A 21 5.53 -9.25 -4.84
C ASP A 21 6.29 -9.09 -3.50
N GLY A 22 6.39 -7.85 -3.02
CA GLY A 22 7.12 -7.50 -1.80
C GLY A 22 8.65 -7.41 -1.97
N ILE A 23 9.18 -7.61 -3.18
CA ILE A 23 10.62 -7.48 -3.47
C ILE A 23 10.91 -6.07 -3.96
N TYR A 24 11.91 -5.42 -3.37
CA TYR A 24 12.36 -4.09 -3.80
C TYR A 24 12.98 -4.13 -5.19
N ILE A 25 12.48 -3.28 -6.09
CA ILE A 25 12.91 -3.22 -7.49
C ILE A 25 13.82 -2.03 -7.77
N GLY A 26 13.55 -0.89 -7.14
CA GLY A 26 14.25 0.36 -7.43
C GLY A 26 13.37 1.55 -7.13
N LYS A 27 13.79 2.73 -7.61
CA LYS A 27 13.05 3.98 -7.45
C LYS A 27 12.67 4.59 -8.80
N ASN A 28 11.59 5.35 -8.82
CA ASN A 28 11.16 6.09 -10.01
C ASN A 28 12.13 7.24 -10.35
N PRO A 29 12.50 7.43 -11.64
CA PRO A 29 12.20 6.59 -12.80
C PRO A 29 13.07 5.33 -12.85
N LEU A 30 12.45 4.20 -13.24
CA LEU A 30 13.17 2.97 -13.52
C LEU A 30 13.87 3.04 -14.87
N PRO A 31 15.01 2.35 -15.06
CA PRO A 31 15.75 2.35 -16.32
C PRO A 31 15.03 1.62 -17.46
N GLY A 32 14.01 0.81 -17.16
CA GLY A 32 13.20 0.10 -18.14
C GLY A 32 12.22 -0.90 -17.50
N PRO A 33 11.49 -1.67 -18.32
CA PRO A 33 10.56 -2.69 -17.85
C PRO A 33 11.23 -3.83 -17.09
N ILE A 34 10.51 -4.40 -16.13
CA ILE A 34 11.00 -5.43 -15.21
C ILE A 34 10.48 -6.80 -15.63
N PRO A 35 11.35 -7.80 -15.87
CA PRO A 35 10.91 -9.14 -16.26
C PRO A 35 10.27 -9.87 -15.07
N VAL A 36 9.14 -10.53 -15.32
CA VAL A 36 8.41 -11.34 -14.34
C VAL A 36 7.93 -12.65 -14.97
N LEU A 37 7.66 -13.65 -14.13
CA LEU A 37 6.97 -14.87 -14.58
C LEU A 37 5.55 -14.52 -15.00
N PRO A 38 4.94 -15.18 -16.01
CA PRO A 38 3.54 -14.94 -16.33
C PRO A 38 2.64 -15.29 -15.14
N GLY A 39 1.64 -14.44 -14.88
CA GLY A 39 0.71 -14.64 -13.78
C GLY A 39 0.32 -13.36 -13.07
N PHE A 40 -0.20 -13.52 -11.85
CA PHE A 40 -0.59 -12.39 -11.03
C PHE A 40 0.58 -11.89 -10.19
N HIS A 41 0.77 -10.57 -10.22
CA HIS A 41 1.77 -9.88 -9.41
C HIS A 41 1.11 -8.78 -8.59
N LEU A 42 1.64 -8.56 -7.39
CA LEU A 42 1.31 -7.42 -6.56
C LEU A 42 2.36 -6.34 -6.74
N VAL A 43 1.99 -5.17 -7.26
CA VAL A 43 2.91 -4.05 -7.47
C VAL A 43 2.54 -2.88 -6.59
N GLY A 44 3.49 -2.15 -6.02
CA GLY A 44 3.19 -1.04 -5.12
C GLY A 44 4.40 -0.30 -4.56
N TYR A 45 4.16 0.53 -3.54
CA TYR A 45 5.19 1.37 -2.89
C TYR A 45 5.65 0.85 -1.52
N LEU A 46 4.96 -0.16 -0.99
CA LEU A 46 5.16 -0.60 0.38
C LEU A 46 6.18 -1.74 0.47
N PRO A 47 7.10 -1.67 1.44
CA PRO A 47 7.93 -2.81 1.78
C PRO A 47 7.08 -3.95 2.38
N PRO A 48 7.56 -5.20 2.31
CA PRO A 48 6.78 -6.39 2.68
C PRO A 48 6.31 -6.39 4.14
N GLU A 49 7.03 -5.71 5.05
CA GLU A 49 6.64 -5.58 6.46
C GLU A 49 5.36 -4.76 6.64
N LEU A 50 5.15 -3.75 5.78
CA LEU A 50 3.99 -2.86 5.83
C LEU A 50 2.85 -3.37 4.95
N THR A 51 3.15 -4.21 3.96
CA THR A 51 2.15 -4.73 3.01
C THR A 51 1.00 -5.47 3.72
N LYS A 52 1.28 -6.31 4.73
CA LYS A 52 0.22 -7.04 5.45
C LYS A 52 -0.78 -6.11 6.14
N ARG A 53 -0.30 -5.08 6.82
CA ARG A 53 -1.14 -4.15 7.58
C ARG A 53 -2.06 -3.33 6.66
N TYR A 54 -1.54 -2.92 5.51
CA TYR A 54 -2.25 -2.04 4.59
C TYR A 54 -3.14 -2.78 3.57
N VAL A 55 -2.83 -4.05 3.28
CA VAL A 55 -3.75 -4.94 2.54
C VAL A 55 -4.98 -5.30 3.38
N GLU A 56 -4.84 -5.43 4.70
CA GLU A 56 -5.98 -5.64 5.62
C GLU A 56 -6.87 -4.40 5.78
N GLU A 57 -6.31 -3.19 5.62
CA GLU A 57 -7.03 -1.91 5.73
C GLU A 57 -7.60 -1.39 4.39
N ASP A 58 -7.50 -2.18 3.31
CA ASP A 58 -8.06 -1.90 1.97
C ASP A 58 -7.52 -0.60 1.32
N LEU A 59 -6.23 -0.32 1.48
CA LEU A 59 -5.56 0.80 0.80
C LEU A 59 -5.32 0.49 -0.67
N SER A 60 -6.36 0.69 -1.48
CA SER A 60 -6.37 0.34 -2.91
C SER A 60 -5.33 1.05 -3.78
N ASP A 61 -4.82 2.22 -3.36
CA ASP A 61 -3.86 3.00 -4.14
C ASP A 61 -2.39 2.69 -3.77
N ALA A 62 -2.15 2.00 -2.66
CA ALA A 62 -0.80 1.62 -2.23
C ALA A 62 -0.25 0.41 -3.03
N TYR A 63 -1.15 -0.44 -3.51
CA TYR A 63 -0.85 -1.66 -4.25
C TYR A 63 -1.87 -1.92 -5.37
N LYS A 64 -1.42 -2.52 -6.48
CA LYS A 64 -2.28 -3.03 -7.53
C LYS A 64 -1.94 -4.49 -7.79
N ARG A 65 -2.98 -5.34 -7.87
CA ARG A 65 -2.84 -6.71 -8.32
C ARG A 65 -3.05 -6.75 -9.84
N VAL A 66 -2.02 -7.10 -10.58
CA VAL A 66 -2.01 -7.09 -12.04
C VAL A 66 -1.75 -8.48 -12.60
N TYR A 67 -2.24 -8.76 -13.80
CA TYR A 67 -1.98 -10.02 -14.51
C TYR A 67 -1.06 -9.74 -15.70
N VAL A 68 0.04 -10.48 -15.81
CA VAL A 68 1.03 -10.35 -16.88
C VAL A 68 1.00 -11.61 -17.74
N ALA A 69 0.75 -11.43 -19.03
CA ALA A 69 0.75 -12.51 -20.01
C ALA A 69 2.19 -12.82 -20.50
N PRO A 70 2.45 -14.05 -20.99
CA PRO A 70 3.76 -14.41 -21.54
C PRO A 70 4.08 -13.62 -22.81
N ASN A 71 5.29 -13.04 -22.88
CA ASN A 71 5.80 -12.13 -23.92
C ASN A 71 5.01 -10.81 -24.06
N ASP A 72 4.26 -10.44 -23.02
CA ASP A 72 3.59 -9.15 -22.97
C ASP A 72 4.38 -8.16 -22.11
N THR A 73 4.21 -6.88 -22.39
CA THR A 73 4.72 -5.78 -21.57
C THR A 73 3.55 -4.98 -21.05
N LEU A 74 3.23 -5.16 -19.78
CA LEU A 74 2.14 -4.46 -19.12
C LEU A 74 2.64 -3.14 -18.55
N GLU A 75 2.09 -2.03 -19.01
CA GLU A 75 2.28 -0.74 -18.37
C GLU A 75 1.38 -0.63 -17.13
N VAL A 76 1.95 -0.23 -16.00
CA VAL A 76 1.22 -0.03 -14.76
C VAL A 76 1.56 1.33 -14.17
N PHE A 77 0.55 2.19 -14.09
CA PHE A 77 0.66 3.49 -13.43
C PHE A 77 0.13 3.43 -12.00
N LEU A 78 0.92 3.91 -11.05
CA LEU A 78 0.57 4.03 -9.63
C LEU A 78 0.49 5.53 -9.24
N PHE A 79 -0.42 5.89 -8.33
CA PHE A 79 -0.62 7.27 -7.88
C PHE A 79 -0.09 7.46 -6.45
N TYR A 80 1.16 7.91 -6.33
CA TYR A 80 1.83 7.99 -5.03
C TYR A 80 1.26 9.12 -4.17
N GLU A 81 0.91 10.25 -4.78
CA GLU A 81 0.34 11.37 -4.02
C GLU A 81 -1.00 11.00 -3.37
N ASN A 82 -1.82 10.23 -4.07
CA ASN A 82 -3.10 9.75 -3.53
C ASN A 82 -2.85 8.84 -2.32
N TYR A 83 -1.95 7.86 -2.47
CA TYR A 83 -1.52 7.00 -1.38
C TYR A 83 -1.07 7.80 -0.13
N ILE A 84 -0.24 8.84 -0.31
CA ILE A 84 0.22 9.67 0.82
C ILE A 84 -0.93 10.46 1.46
N LYS A 85 -1.90 10.92 0.67
CA LYS A 85 -3.08 11.61 1.20
C LYS A 85 -3.94 10.63 2.01
N GLU A 86 -4.23 9.46 1.46
CA GLU A 86 -5.03 8.42 2.12
C GLU A 86 -4.40 7.96 3.43
N THR A 87 -3.10 7.62 3.43
CA THR A 87 -2.39 7.22 4.65
C THR A 87 -2.43 8.28 5.74
N LYS A 88 -2.20 9.56 5.42
CA LYS A 88 -2.33 10.66 6.39
C LYS A 88 -3.76 10.78 6.93
N THR A 89 -4.78 10.61 6.09
CA THR A 89 -6.17 10.66 6.55
C THR A 89 -6.52 9.48 7.44
N LEU A 90 -6.01 8.28 7.16
CA LEU A 90 -6.19 7.10 8.00
C LEU A 90 -5.51 7.30 9.36
N ASP A 91 -4.25 7.76 9.38
CA ASP A 91 -3.52 8.02 10.63
C ASP A 91 -4.27 9.03 11.51
N ALA A 92 -4.79 10.11 10.92
CA ALA A 92 -5.62 11.08 11.62
C ALA A 92 -6.90 10.44 12.19
N GLN A 93 -7.60 9.62 11.39
CA GLN A 93 -8.79 8.90 11.85
C GLN A 93 -8.47 7.92 12.99
N PHE A 94 -7.35 7.19 12.92
CA PHE A 94 -6.90 6.29 13.98
C PHE A 94 -6.62 7.05 15.28
N MET A 95 -5.97 8.21 15.20
CA MET A 95 -5.72 9.05 16.36
C MET A 95 -7.02 9.50 17.03
N VAL A 96 -8.00 9.98 16.24
CA VAL A 96 -9.32 10.39 16.73
C VAL A 96 -10.08 9.22 17.36
N LYS A 97 -10.07 8.04 16.73
CA LYS A 97 -10.70 6.81 17.27
C LYS A 97 -10.09 6.44 18.62
N LYS A 98 -8.75 6.46 18.74
CA LYS A 98 -8.05 6.14 19.99
C LYS A 98 -8.40 7.12 21.11
N LEU A 99 -8.44 8.41 20.81
CA LEU A 99 -8.82 9.44 21.77
C LEU A 99 -10.27 9.27 22.25
N THR A 100 -11.18 8.98 21.31
CA THR A 100 -12.60 8.73 21.61
C THR A 100 -12.78 7.48 22.47
N ALA A 101 -12.06 6.39 22.19
CA ALA A 101 -12.10 5.20 23.02
C ALA A 101 -11.60 5.47 24.45
N LEU A 102 -10.50 6.23 24.58
CA LEU A 102 -9.96 6.60 25.89
C LEU A 102 -10.94 7.46 26.69
N SER A 103 -11.59 8.44 26.05
CA SER A 103 -12.56 9.31 26.74
C SER A 103 -13.78 8.52 27.22
N LEU A 104 -14.29 7.59 26.41
CA LEU A 104 -15.38 6.70 26.81
C LEU A 104 -15.02 5.82 28.01
N VAL A 105 -13.81 5.27 28.04
CA VAL A 105 -13.32 4.47 29.19
C VAL A 105 -13.21 5.34 30.45
N LEU A 106 -12.61 6.53 30.35
CA LEU A 106 -12.49 7.45 31.49
C LEU A 106 -13.85 7.90 32.01
N MET A 107 -14.80 8.18 31.11
CA MET A 107 -16.17 8.52 31.49
C MET A 107 -16.86 7.36 32.21
N ALA A 108 -16.73 6.12 31.71
CA ALA A 108 -17.29 4.94 32.37
C ALA A 108 -16.70 4.75 33.78
N VAL A 109 -15.37 4.89 33.93
CA VAL A 109 -14.69 4.81 35.22
C VAL A 109 -15.18 5.92 36.17
N PHE A 110 -15.29 7.15 35.68
CA PHE A 110 -15.81 8.28 36.46
C PHE A 110 -17.25 8.02 36.96
N LEU A 111 -18.12 7.50 36.08
CA LEU A 111 -19.50 7.16 36.44
C LEU A 111 -19.56 6.07 37.53
N VAL A 112 -18.70 5.05 37.46
CA VAL A 112 -18.62 4.00 38.50
C VAL A 112 -18.25 4.60 39.86
N PHE A 113 -17.31 5.55 39.89
CA PHE A 113 -16.94 6.24 41.14
C PHE A 113 -18.04 7.19 41.67
N GLN A 114 -18.96 7.67 40.83
CA GLN A 114 -20.07 8.52 41.32
C GLN A 114 -21.21 7.74 41.97
N ILE A 115 -21.41 6.48 41.59
CA ILE A 115 -22.48 5.62 42.12
C ILE A 115 -22.02 4.68 43.24
N SER A 116 -20.72 4.67 43.56
CA SER A 116 -20.11 3.93 44.67
C SER A 116 -19.97 4.80 45.90
#